data_AF-A0A1F2QE23-F1
#
_entry.id   AF-A0A1F2QE23-F1
#
_cell.length_a   1.000
_cell.length_b   1.000
_cell.length_c   1.000
_cell.angle_alpha   90.00
_cell.angle_beta   90.00
_cell.angle_gamma   90.00
#
_symmetry.space_group_name_H-M   'P 1'
#
loop_
_entity.id
_entity.type
_entity.pdbx_description
1 polymer ?
#
loop_
_entity_poly.entity_id
_entity_poly.type
_entity_poly.pdbx_seq_one_letter_code
_entity_poly.pdbx_strand_id
1 'polypeptide(L)'
;MEGAMRRKHTDRKKERGLTLVEVLVAFFLLFVVTLAVLQLLTMAYLVNLGSLIRTDLSYRAERVVETIRLQKFRVNNGASDDACCPVAPDAGLTITPASCQTFWGPTGANVIEPDARYQLSYNIHDNTVTVKGEPLKTGGSQYLGPATFKVVVYVAQLR
;
A
#
# COMPACT_ATOMS: atom_id res chain seq x y z
N MET A 1 -82.59 38.18 24.88
CA MET A 1 -81.18 38.62 24.78
C MET A 1 -80.31 37.38 24.95
N GLU A 2 -80.22 36.56 23.92
CA GLU A 2 -79.11 36.56 22.95
C GLU A 2 -77.73 36.33 23.57
N GLY A 3 -77.36 35.04 23.65
CA GLY A 3 -76.17 34.47 23.04
C GLY A 3 -74.80 35.13 23.25
N ALA A 4 -73.90 34.39 23.90
CA ALA A 4 -72.46 34.45 23.59
C ALA A 4 -71.81 33.08 23.78
N MET A 5 -72.05 32.17 22.83
CA MET A 5 -71.33 30.91 22.73
C MET A 5 -69.91 31.19 22.21
N ARG A 6 -68.93 31.22 23.13
CA ARG A 6 -67.51 31.42 22.80
C ARG A 6 -66.95 30.15 22.15
N ARG A 7 -66.92 30.10 20.82
CA ARG A 7 -66.29 29.01 20.06
C ARG A 7 -64.78 29.00 20.31
N LYS A 8 -64.29 27.96 21.00
CA LYS A 8 -62.87 27.59 20.99
C LYS A 8 -62.55 27.07 19.59
N HIS A 9 -61.81 27.86 18.81
CA HIS A 9 -61.16 27.35 17.60
C HIS A 9 -60.10 26.35 18.04
N THR A 10 -60.38 25.06 17.84
CA THR A 10 -59.36 24.03 17.85
C THR A 10 -58.56 24.19 16.56
N ASP A 11 -57.38 24.80 16.67
CA ASP A 11 -56.36 24.73 15.62
C ASP A 11 -55.95 23.27 15.46
N ARG A 12 -56.64 22.56 14.58
CA ARG A 12 -56.15 21.30 14.03
C ARG A 12 -54.89 21.65 13.24
N LYS A 13 -53.72 21.41 13.84
CA LYS A 13 -52.46 21.30 13.11
C LYS A 13 -52.73 20.42 11.89
N LYS A 14 -52.64 21.01 10.71
CA LYS A 14 -52.68 20.28 9.43
C LYS A 14 -51.50 19.33 9.44
N GLU A 15 -51.76 18.06 9.76
CA GLU A 15 -50.82 16.97 9.47
C GLU A 15 -50.72 16.88 7.95
N ARG A 16 -49.67 17.49 7.39
CA ARG A 16 -49.36 17.40 5.96
C ARG A 16 -48.76 16.02 5.74
N GLY A 17 -49.51 15.14 5.08
CA GLY A 17 -48.98 13.87 4.59
C GLY A 17 -47.84 14.10 3.60
N LEU A 18 -46.84 13.22 3.65
CA LEU A 18 -45.69 13.20 2.74
C LEU A 18 -46.17 13.06 1.29
N THR A 19 -45.73 13.97 0.42
CA THR A 19 -46.08 13.90 -1.00
C THR A 19 -45.21 12.86 -1.70
N LEU A 20 -45.75 12.14 -2.70
CA LEU A 20 -45.00 11.14 -3.47
C LEU A 20 -43.74 11.74 -4.13
N VAL A 21 -43.83 13.01 -4.53
CA VAL A 21 -42.70 13.77 -5.10
C VAL A 21 -41.60 14.00 -4.06
N GLU A 22 -41.93 14.39 -2.82
CA GLU A 22 -40.95 14.50 -1.73
C GLU A 22 -40.21 13.18 -1.49
N VAL A 23 -40.94 12.07 -1.49
CA VAL A 23 -40.36 10.74 -1.29
C VAL A 23 -39.39 10.39 -2.43
N LEU A 24 -39.76 10.64 -3.69
CA LEU A 24 -38.88 10.43 -4.83
C LEU A 24 -37.63 11.30 -4.79
N VAL A 25 -37.78 12.58 -4.45
CA VAL A 25 -36.64 13.49 -4.30
C VAL A 25 -35.72 13.03 -3.17
N ALA A 26 -36.28 12.61 -2.03
CA ALA A 26 -35.50 12.07 -0.92
C ALA A 26 -34.72 10.81 -1.30
N PHE A 27 -35.34 9.86 -2.03
CA PHE A 27 -34.66 8.67 -2.52
C PHE A 27 -33.57 8.99 -3.55
N PHE A 28 -33.82 9.94 -4.45
CA PHE A 28 -32.82 10.38 -5.42
C PHE A 28 -31.62 11.03 -4.73
N LEU A 29 -31.86 11.91 -3.76
CA LEU A 29 -30.78 12.51 -2.96
C LEU A 29 -30.00 11.46 -2.17
N LEU A 30 -30.68 10.50 -1.54
CA LEU A 30 -30.02 9.40 -0.85
C LEU A 30 -29.14 8.57 -1.80
N PHE A 31 -29.63 8.27 -3.01
CA PHE A 31 -28.87 7.55 -4.03
C PHE A 31 -27.62 8.31 -4.48
N VAL A 32 -27.73 9.62 -4.74
CA VAL A 32 -26.58 10.44 -5.13
C VAL A 32 -25.55 10.51 -3.99
N VAL A 33 -26.01 10.67 -2.74
CA VAL A 33 -25.12 10.70 -1.58
C VAL A 33 -24.42 9.35 -1.38
N THR A 34 -25.11 8.22 -1.53
CA THR A 34 -24.46 6.90 -1.39
C THR A 34 -23.43 6.64 -2.49
N LEU A 35 -23.69 7.04 -3.73
CA LEU A 35 -22.70 6.97 -4.81
C LEU A 35 -21.48 7.85 -4.54
N ALA A 36 -21.69 9.08 -4.07
CA ALA A 36 -20.61 9.99 -3.72
C ALA A 36 -19.73 9.41 -2.61
N VAL A 37 -20.34 8.85 -1.56
CA VAL A 37 -19.62 8.19 -0.46
C VAL A 37 -18.86 6.97 -0.96
N LEU A 38 -19.45 6.13 -1.83
CA LEU A 38 -18.79 4.96 -2.37
C LEU A 38 -17.54 5.34 -3.20
N GLN A 39 -17.65 6.41 -4.00
CA GLN A 39 -16.54 6.92 -4.80
C GLN A 39 -15.41 7.45 -3.91
N LEU A 40 -15.74 8.24 -2.89
CA LEU A 40 -14.75 8.75 -1.93
C LEU A 40 -14.06 7.60 -1.17
N LEU A 41 -14.84 6.60 -0.73
CA LEU A 41 -14.30 5.41 -0.05
C LEU A 41 -13.33 4.64 -0.97
N THR A 42 -13.69 4.47 -2.24
CA THR A 42 -12.86 3.77 -3.22
C THR A 42 -11.54 4.50 -3.44
N MET A 43 -11.58 5.82 -3.62
CA MET A 43 -10.37 6.62 -3.78
C MET A 43 -9.48 6.60 -2.53
N ALA A 44 -10.07 6.72 -1.34
CA ALA A 44 -9.33 6.62 -0.09
C ALA A 44 -8.62 5.26 0.07
N TYR A 45 -9.32 4.17 -0.27
CA TYR A 45 -8.75 2.83 -0.23
C TYR A 45 -7.55 2.68 -1.19
N LEU A 46 -7.69 3.15 -2.42
CA LEU A 46 -6.61 3.09 -3.43
C LEU A 46 -5.36 3.88 -3.01
N VAL A 47 -5.54 5.05 -2.38
CA VAL A 47 -4.42 5.85 -1.85
C VAL A 47 -3.73 5.13 -0.69
N ASN A 48 -4.51 4.57 0.23
CA ASN A 48 -3.98 3.86 1.40
C ASN A 48 -3.17 2.62 1.00
N LEU A 49 -3.65 1.84 0.02
CA LEU A 49 -2.89 0.70 -0.51
C LEU A 49 -1.54 1.13 -1.10
N GLY A 50 -1.52 2.22 -1.87
CA GLY A 50 -0.28 2.75 -2.44
C GLY A 50 0.72 3.23 -1.37
N SER A 51 0.23 3.72 -0.24
CA SER A 51 1.08 4.11 0.90
C SER A 51 1.66 2.88 1.62
N LEU A 52 0.83 1.88 1.88
CA LEU A 52 1.22 0.65 2.55
C LEU A 52 2.34 -0.07 1.78
N ILE A 53 2.18 -0.21 0.46
CA ILE A 53 3.16 -0.94 -0.37
C ILE A 53 4.49 -0.20 -0.45
N ARG A 54 4.48 1.14 -0.56
CA ARG A 54 5.73 1.91 -0.51
C ARG A 54 6.46 1.72 0.82
N THR A 55 5.71 1.67 1.91
CA THR A 55 6.26 1.45 3.24
C THR A 55 6.86 0.05 3.36
N ASP A 56 6.14 -0.99 2.94
CA ASP A 56 6.62 -2.38 2.93
C ASP A 56 7.88 -2.56 2.06
N LEU A 57 7.86 -2.05 0.83
CA LEU A 57 9.02 -2.10 -0.07
C LEU A 57 10.22 -1.34 0.48
N SER A 58 9.99 -0.22 1.17
CA SER A 58 11.07 0.55 1.81
C SER A 58 11.72 -0.24 2.94
N TYR A 59 10.92 -0.84 3.83
CA TYR A 59 11.45 -1.70 4.90
C TYR A 59 12.24 -2.89 4.36
N ARG A 60 11.75 -3.53 3.29
CA ARG A 60 12.48 -4.64 2.67
C ARG A 60 13.78 -4.17 2.03
N ALA A 61 13.77 -3.01 1.38
CA ALA A 61 14.98 -2.43 0.82
C ALA A 61 16.01 -2.06 1.90
N GLU A 62 15.57 -1.53 3.05
CA GLU A 62 16.43 -1.28 4.22
C GLU A 62 17.08 -2.58 4.71
N ARG A 63 16.30 -3.67 4.83
CA ARG A 63 16.84 -4.98 5.23
C ARG A 63 17.87 -5.51 4.24
N VAL A 64 17.71 -5.28 2.94
CA VAL A 64 18.75 -5.60 1.93
C VAL A 64 20.04 -4.86 2.24
N VAL A 65 19.96 -3.54 2.48
CA VAL A 65 21.13 -2.72 2.79
C VAL A 65 21.84 -3.21 4.03
N GLU A 66 21.13 -3.49 5.13
CA GLU A 66 21.75 -3.98 6.37
C GLU A 66 22.42 -5.34 6.17
N THR A 67 21.81 -6.21 5.36
CA THR A 67 22.39 -7.52 5.04
C THR A 67 23.67 -7.37 4.22
N ILE A 68 23.71 -6.42 3.29
CA ILE A 68 24.91 -6.11 2.50
C ILE A 68 26.01 -5.52 3.40
N ARG A 69 25.66 -4.62 4.34
CA ARG A 69 26.62 -4.09 5.32
C ARG A 69 27.24 -5.19 6.16
N LEU A 70 26.40 -6.11 6.66
CA LEU A 70 26.87 -7.27 7.42
C LEU A 70 27.79 -8.16 6.58
N GLN A 71 27.40 -8.47 5.35
CA GLN A 71 28.21 -9.31 4.47
C GLN A 71 29.55 -8.65 4.13
N LYS A 72 29.56 -7.35 3.83
CA LYS A 72 30.77 -6.57 3.61
C LYS A 72 31.68 -6.56 4.84
N PHE A 73 31.10 -6.39 6.04
CA PHE A 73 31.85 -6.51 7.29
C PHE A 73 32.49 -7.90 7.42
N ARG A 74 31.76 -8.98 7.14
CA ARG A 74 32.30 -10.36 7.20
C ARG A 74 33.45 -10.57 6.21
N VAL A 75 33.28 -10.13 4.96
CA VAL A 75 34.31 -10.23 3.92
C VAL A 75 35.57 -9.45 4.30
N ASN A 76 35.41 -8.24 4.84
CA ASN A 76 36.53 -7.44 5.35
C ASN A 76 37.27 -8.10 6.53
N ASN A 77 36.61 -9.01 7.25
CA ASN A 77 37.19 -9.81 8.33
C ASN A 77 37.65 -11.21 7.88
N GLY A 78 37.78 -11.44 6.57
CA GLY A 78 38.35 -12.67 6.01
C GLY A 78 37.34 -13.77 5.68
N ALA A 79 36.03 -13.51 5.72
CA ALA A 79 35.05 -14.44 5.17
C ALA A 79 35.08 -14.42 3.63
N SER A 80 34.66 -15.52 3.01
CA SER A 80 34.42 -15.58 1.57
C SER A 80 33.18 -14.77 1.20
N ASP A 81 33.21 -14.13 0.04
CA ASP A 81 32.02 -13.51 -0.53
C ASP A 81 30.97 -14.59 -0.86
N ASP A 82 29.72 -14.33 -0.54
CA ASP A 82 28.62 -15.27 -0.76
C ASP A 82 28.05 -15.02 -2.15
N ALA A 83 27.97 -16.05 -2.99
CA ALA A 83 27.39 -15.93 -4.33
C ALA A 83 25.95 -15.40 -4.31
N CYS A 84 25.25 -15.58 -3.18
CA CYS A 84 23.91 -15.07 -2.96
C CYS A 84 23.85 -13.60 -2.51
N CYS A 85 24.97 -13.01 -2.09
CA CYS A 85 25.06 -11.62 -1.69
C CYS A 85 26.44 -11.07 -2.08
N PRO A 86 26.74 -10.92 -3.38
CA PRO A 86 28.01 -10.37 -3.82
C PRO A 86 28.15 -8.92 -3.33
N VAL A 87 29.29 -8.61 -2.69
CA VAL A 87 29.61 -7.29 -2.11
C VAL A 87 30.86 -6.63 -2.70
N ALA A 88 31.40 -7.20 -3.78
CA ALA A 88 32.48 -6.61 -4.54
C ALA A 88 32.13 -5.20 -5.08
N PRO A 89 33.12 -4.35 -5.38
CA PRO A 89 32.89 -3.10 -6.09
C PRO A 89 32.11 -3.35 -7.39
N ASP A 90 31.10 -2.53 -7.67
CA ASP A 90 30.23 -2.65 -8.85
C ASP A 90 29.37 -3.94 -8.90
N ALA A 91 29.29 -4.67 -7.78
CA ALA A 91 28.40 -5.82 -7.67
C ALA A 91 26.93 -5.41 -7.74
N GLY A 92 26.14 -6.21 -8.44
CA GLY A 92 24.69 -6.07 -8.45
C GLY A 92 24.02 -7.42 -8.57
N LEU A 93 22.86 -7.54 -7.94
CA LEU A 93 22.08 -8.77 -7.97
C LEU A 93 20.60 -8.44 -7.98
N THR A 94 19.86 -9.16 -8.82
CA THR A 94 18.41 -9.24 -8.74
C THR A 94 18.05 -10.42 -7.83
N ILE A 95 17.40 -10.12 -6.71
CA ILE A 95 16.99 -11.12 -5.73
C ILE A 95 15.75 -11.82 -6.29
N THR A 96 15.83 -13.14 -6.47
CA THR A 96 14.70 -13.95 -6.93
C THR A 96 14.35 -15.01 -5.89
N PRO A 97 13.09 -15.48 -5.81
CA PRO A 97 12.73 -16.53 -4.85
C PRO A 97 13.30 -17.90 -5.24
N ALA A 98 13.74 -18.06 -6.50
CA ALA A 98 14.21 -19.34 -7.03
C ALA A 98 15.70 -19.59 -6.70
N SER A 99 16.52 -18.53 -6.72
CA SER A 99 17.93 -18.59 -6.35
C SER A 99 18.16 -17.89 -5.01
N CYS A 100 18.92 -18.49 -4.11
CA CYS A 100 19.32 -17.86 -2.84
C CYS A 100 18.20 -17.62 -1.81
N GLN A 101 17.10 -18.37 -1.90
CA GLN A 101 16.01 -18.32 -0.94
C GLN A 101 16.45 -18.66 0.49
N THR A 102 17.48 -19.50 0.67
CA THR A 102 18.04 -19.79 2.00
C THR A 102 18.69 -18.57 2.64
N PHE A 103 19.28 -17.68 1.83
CA PHE A 103 19.95 -16.46 2.28
C PHE A 103 18.96 -15.29 2.43
N TRP A 104 18.15 -15.03 1.39
CA TRP A 104 17.25 -13.86 1.35
C TRP A 104 15.84 -14.14 1.89
N GLY A 105 15.45 -15.41 2.00
CA GLY A 105 14.11 -15.82 2.38
C GLY A 105 13.81 -15.73 3.88
N PRO A 106 12.66 -16.25 4.32
CA PRO A 106 12.17 -16.08 5.70
C PRO A 106 13.10 -16.61 6.79
N THR A 107 13.90 -17.64 6.47
CA THR A 107 14.88 -18.23 7.39
C THR A 107 16.22 -17.50 7.42
N GLY A 108 16.48 -16.63 6.44
CA GLY A 108 17.69 -15.82 6.34
C GLY A 108 17.41 -14.36 6.67
N ALA A 109 17.69 -13.46 5.73
CA ALA A 109 17.47 -12.02 5.88
C ALA A 109 15.98 -11.62 5.91
N ASN A 110 15.07 -12.53 5.55
CA ASN A 110 13.62 -12.33 5.49
C ASN A 110 13.23 -11.08 4.67
N VAL A 111 13.81 -11.04 3.47
CA VAL A 111 13.65 -9.96 2.50
C VAL A 111 12.68 -10.37 1.40
N ILE A 112 12.71 -11.64 0.98
CA ILE A 112 11.87 -12.18 -0.08
C ILE A 112 11.00 -13.34 0.43
N GLU A 113 9.79 -13.43 -0.09
CA GLU A 113 8.83 -14.49 0.22
C GLU A 113 8.59 -15.35 -1.04
N PRO A 114 8.25 -16.65 -0.91
CA PRO A 114 8.00 -17.52 -2.05
C PRO A 114 6.91 -17.02 -3.01
N ASP A 115 5.92 -16.29 -2.51
CA ASP A 115 4.80 -15.71 -3.25
C ASP A 115 4.86 -14.17 -3.31
N ALA A 116 6.05 -13.59 -3.14
CA ALA A 116 6.27 -12.15 -3.18
C ALA A 116 5.68 -11.51 -4.45
N ARG A 117 4.95 -10.42 -4.27
CA ARG A 117 4.32 -9.63 -5.35
C ARG A 117 5.24 -8.56 -5.92
N TYR A 118 6.51 -8.60 -5.53
CA TYR A 118 7.53 -7.63 -5.85
C TYR A 118 8.85 -8.35 -6.14
N GLN A 119 9.75 -7.62 -6.78
CA GLN A 119 11.12 -8.00 -7.00
C GLN A 119 12.02 -6.93 -6.40
N LEU A 120 13.11 -7.37 -5.78
CA LEU A 120 14.16 -6.50 -5.26
C LEU A 120 15.41 -6.73 -6.07
N SER A 121 16.13 -5.65 -6.35
CA SER A 121 17.45 -5.69 -6.96
C SER A 121 18.33 -4.66 -6.27
N TYR A 122 19.63 -4.91 -6.23
CA TYR A 122 20.57 -3.92 -5.73
C TYR A 122 21.77 -3.79 -6.65
N ASN A 123 22.42 -2.64 -6.56
CA ASN A 123 23.70 -2.36 -7.18
C ASN A 123 24.56 -1.56 -6.19
N ILE A 124 25.83 -1.93 -6.09
CA ILE A 124 26.83 -1.26 -5.27
C ILE A 124 27.73 -0.47 -6.20
N HIS A 125 27.86 0.83 -5.98
CA HIS A 125 28.77 1.69 -6.73
C HIS A 125 29.43 2.70 -5.78
N ASP A 126 30.75 2.84 -5.83
CA ASP A 126 31.51 3.79 -5.00
C ASP A 126 31.08 3.79 -3.52
N ASN A 127 31.04 2.60 -2.92
CA ASN A 127 30.64 2.41 -1.51
C ASN A 127 29.17 2.76 -1.19
N THR A 128 28.36 3.03 -2.20
CA THR A 128 26.94 3.31 -2.11
C THR A 128 26.17 2.10 -2.61
N VAL A 129 25.14 1.67 -1.87
CA VAL A 129 24.19 0.66 -2.34
C VAL A 129 22.89 1.34 -2.74
N THR A 130 22.44 1.03 -3.95
CA THR A 130 21.12 1.40 -4.46
C THR A 130 20.29 0.15 -4.56
N VAL A 131 19.20 0.09 -3.80
CA VAL A 131 18.21 -1.00 -3.81
C VAL A 131 16.96 -0.51 -4.51
N LYS A 132 16.53 -1.24 -5.54
CA LYS A 132 15.30 -0.98 -6.28
C LYS A 132 14.30 -2.08 -5.98
N GLY A 133 13.14 -1.69 -5.45
CA GLY A 133 11.98 -2.55 -5.29
C GLY A 133 10.88 -2.20 -6.27
N GLU A 134 10.44 -3.19 -7.04
CA GLU A 134 9.38 -3.01 -8.03
C GLU A 134 8.32 -4.13 -7.96
N PRO A 135 7.03 -3.80 -8.14
CA PRO A 135 5.97 -4.77 -8.34
C PRO A 135 6.27 -5.74 -9.47
N LEU A 136 5.91 -7.00 -9.28
CA LEU A 136 5.88 -7.96 -10.38
C LEU A 136 4.82 -7.54 -11.41
N LYS A 137 5.21 -7.56 -12.69
CA LYS A 137 4.34 -7.22 -13.83
C LYS A 137 3.71 -8.45 -14.48
N THR A 138 4.21 -9.63 -14.14
CA THR A 138 3.80 -10.93 -14.71
C THR A 138 3.75 -11.99 -13.59
N GLY A 139 2.99 -13.06 -13.78
CA GLY A 139 2.83 -14.15 -12.81
C GLY A 139 1.53 -14.11 -12.01
N GLY A 140 1.30 -15.15 -11.18
CA GLY A 140 0.05 -15.34 -10.43
C GLY A 140 -0.10 -14.51 -9.16
N SER A 141 1.00 -13.98 -8.61
CA SER A 141 1.00 -13.13 -7.42
C SER A 141 1.41 -11.70 -7.82
N GLN A 142 0.42 -10.83 -8.02
CA GLN A 142 0.64 -9.42 -8.41
C GLN A 142 -0.13 -8.49 -7.47
N TYR A 143 0.38 -7.27 -7.31
CA TYR A 143 -0.44 -6.21 -6.72
C TYR A 143 -1.58 -5.84 -7.69
N LEU A 144 -2.72 -5.42 -7.14
CA LEU A 144 -3.87 -4.99 -7.92
C LEU A 144 -3.99 -3.46 -7.88
N GLY A 145 -4.55 -2.89 -8.95
CA GLY A 145 -4.83 -1.46 -9.04
C GLY A 145 -3.56 -0.60 -9.11
N PRO A 146 -3.54 0.62 -8.54
CA PRO A 146 -2.48 1.62 -8.72
C PRO A 146 -1.14 1.23 -8.07
N ALA A 147 -1.13 0.13 -7.31
CA ALA A 147 0.03 -0.46 -6.69
C ALA A 147 1.04 -1.05 -7.68
N THR A 148 0.59 -1.49 -8.87
CA THR A 148 1.43 -2.13 -9.89
C THR A 148 2.53 -1.23 -10.46
N PHE A 149 2.41 0.08 -10.27
CA PHE A 149 3.35 1.07 -10.81
C PHE A 149 4.23 1.73 -9.75
N LYS A 150 4.14 1.29 -8.48
CA LYS A 150 4.88 1.93 -7.38
C LYS A 150 6.27 1.32 -7.25
N VAL A 151 7.28 2.06 -7.67
CA VAL A 151 8.69 1.69 -7.51
C VAL A 151 9.27 2.41 -6.29
N VAL A 152 10.10 1.71 -5.53
CA VAL A 152 10.92 2.27 -4.45
C VAL A 152 12.38 2.17 -4.86
N VAL A 153 13.12 3.27 -4.70
CA VAL A 153 14.57 3.30 -4.84
C VAL A 153 15.13 3.80 -3.51
N TYR A 154 15.85 2.93 -2.83
CA TYR A 154 16.48 3.20 -1.55
C TYR A 154 18.00 3.26 -1.76
N VAL A 155 18.62 4.35 -1.31
CA VAL A 155 20.06 4.57 -1.51
C VAL A 155 20.71 4.75 -0.15
N ALA A 156 21.79 4.02 0.11
CA ALA A 156 22.49 4.07 1.38
C ALA A 156 24.01 3.90 1.21
N GLN A 157 24.76 4.44 2.16
CA GLN A 157 26.22 4.27 2.23
C GLN A 157 26.59 2.98 2.96
N LEU A 158 27.57 2.25 2.45
CA LEU A 158 28.17 1.05 3.04
C LEU A 158 29.37 1.46 3.91
N ARG A 159 29.13 2.17 5.01
CA ARG A 159 30.18 2.52 5.96
C ARG A 159 30.45 1.37 6.93
#